data_AF-G0MNC9-F1
#
_entry.id   AF-G0MNC9-F1
#
_cell.length_a   1.000
_cell.length_b   1.000
_cell.length_c   1.000
_cell.angle_alpha   90.00
_cell.angle_beta   90.00
_cell.angle_gamma   90.00
#
_symmetry.space_group_name_H-M   'P 1'
#
loop_
_entity.id
_entity.type
_entity.pdbx_description
1 polymer ?
#
loop_
_entity_poly.entity_id
_entity_poly.type
_entity_poly.pdbx_seq_one_letter_code
_entity_poly.pdbx_strand_id
1 'polypeptide(L)'
;MDPDHLKTVFQQIRDCRDALKVGIVKFDKNVAIGKAIIATKEGKRWLKELRSGRGRLVDAQRECEEELVVLYRMAVKMDVDLDGSRFLSIHRFFYRNHMRLEEFLRRDVFPHFLTGLMSILLLTAVVFIYVVI
;
A
#
# COMPACT_ATOMS: atom_id res chain seq x y z
N MET A 1 -6.35 11.04 17.16
CA MET A 1 -5.68 9.74 17.36
C MET A 1 -4.28 10.04 17.84
N ASP A 2 -3.79 9.34 18.86
CA ASP A 2 -2.41 9.51 19.35
C ASP A 2 -1.40 8.82 18.40
N PRO A 3 -0.17 9.36 18.19
CA PRO A 3 0.81 8.77 17.27
C PRO A 3 1.21 7.32 17.60
N ASP A 4 1.32 6.96 18.88
CA ASP A 4 1.70 5.59 19.26
C ASP A 4 0.53 4.62 19.08
N HIS A 5 -0.69 5.11 19.31
CA HIS A 5 -1.89 4.37 18.96
C HIS A 5 -2.00 4.14 17.44
N LEU A 6 -1.69 5.14 16.61
CA LEU A 6 -1.68 5.02 15.15
C LEU A 6 -0.68 3.97 14.66
N LYS A 7 0.54 3.96 15.20
CA LYS A 7 1.56 2.93 14.90
C LYS A 7 1.10 1.53 15.26
N THR A 8 0.45 1.39 16.43
CA THR A 8 -0.04 0.10 16.91
C THR A 8 -1.13 -0.46 15.99
N VAL A 9 -2.12 0.37 15.64
CA VAL A 9 -3.19 -0.04 14.72
C VAL A 9 -2.62 -0.37 13.33
N PHE A 10 -1.69 0.44 12.83
CA PHE A 10 -1.00 0.16 11.57
C PHE A 10 -0.30 -1.21 11.59
N GLN A 11 0.44 -1.51 12.66
CA GLN A 11 1.15 -2.77 12.80
C GLN A 11 0.18 -3.96 12.80
N GLN A 12 -0.93 -3.88 13.53
CA GLN A 12 -1.94 -4.93 13.59
C GLN A 12 -2.58 -5.21 12.23
N ILE A 13 -2.97 -4.17 11.49
CA ILE A 13 -3.56 -4.33 10.15
C ILE A 13 -2.53 -4.88 9.17
N ARG A 14 -1.26 -4.43 9.27
CA ARG A 14 -0.17 -4.95 8.45
C ARG A 14 0.04 -6.45 8.68
N ASP A 15 0.11 -6.87 9.94
CA ASP A 15 0.29 -8.28 10.31
C ASP A 15 -0.89 -9.14 9.86
N CYS A 16 -2.13 -8.62 9.97
CA CYS A 16 -3.32 -9.28 9.45
C CYS A 16 -3.23 -9.50 7.93
N ARG A 17 -2.88 -8.46 7.16
CA ARG A 17 -2.72 -8.52 5.70
C ARG A 17 -1.63 -9.52 5.30
N ASP A 18 -0.50 -9.55 6.01
CA ASP A 18 0.59 -10.48 5.72
C ASP A 18 0.21 -11.92 6.05
N ALA A 19 -0.52 -12.15 7.14
CA ALA A 19 -1.08 -13.45 7.48
C ALA A 19 -2.09 -13.93 6.43
N LEU A 20 -2.98 -13.05 5.96
CA LEU A 20 -3.94 -13.35 4.88
C LEU A 20 -3.23 -13.72 3.58
N LYS A 21 -2.19 -12.98 3.19
CA LYS A 21 -1.38 -13.27 2.01
C LYS A 21 -0.74 -14.66 2.07
N VAL A 22 -0.16 -15.03 3.22
CA VAL A 22 0.37 -16.38 3.45
C VAL A 22 -0.75 -17.42 3.41
N GLY A 23 -1.90 -17.12 4.00
CA GLY A 23 -3.08 -17.98 4.01
C GLY A 23 -3.59 -18.28 2.60
N ILE A 24 -3.71 -17.27 1.74
CA ILE A 24 -4.13 -17.41 0.33
C ILE A 24 -3.15 -18.31 -0.44
N VAL A 25 -1.85 -18.11 -0.27
CA VAL A 25 -0.83 -18.95 -0.94
C VAL A 25 -0.93 -20.41 -0.48
N LYS A 26 -1.09 -20.66 0.82
CA LYS A 26 -1.30 -22.02 1.34
C LYS A 26 -2.59 -22.63 0.81
N PHE A 27 -3.66 -21.84 0.76
CA PHE A 27 -4.95 -22.26 0.21
C PHE A 27 -4.83 -22.67 -1.26
N ASP A 28 -4.16 -21.86 -2.08
CA ASP A 28 -3.96 -22.13 -3.51
C ASP A 28 -3.15 -23.41 -3.75
N LYS A 29 -2.13 -23.68 -2.92
CA LYS A 29 -1.41 -24.96 -2.94
C LYS A 29 -2.31 -26.15 -2.62
N ASN A 30 -3.14 -26.04 -1.57
CA ASN A 30 -4.06 -27.11 -1.18
C ASN A 30 -5.13 -27.38 -2.25
N VAL A 31 -5.65 -26.33 -2.89
CA VAL A 31 -6.59 -26.44 -4.02
C VAL A 31 -5.92 -27.12 -5.21
N ALA A 32 -4.66 -26.81 -5.52
CA ALA A 32 -3.93 -27.44 -6.61
C ALA A 32 -3.74 -28.95 -6.40
N ILE A 33 -3.37 -29.36 -5.18
CA ILE A 33 -3.26 -30.77 -4.79
C ILE A 33 -4.63 -31.47 -4.92
N GLY A 34 -5.70 -30.85 -4.41
CA GLY A 34 -7.05 -31.41 -4.48
C GLY A 34 -7.61 -31.51 -5.91
N LYS A 35 -7.25 -30.59 -6.81
CA LYS A 35 -7.64 -30.64 -8.23
C LYS A 35 -7.05 -31.85 -8.97
N ALA A 36 -5.85 -32.29 -8.59
CA ALA A 36 -5.22 -33.46 -9.19
C ALA A 36 -5.96 -34.77 -8.85
N ILE A 37 -6.79 -34.76 -7.79
CA ILE A 37 -7.38 -35.96 -7.21
C ILE A 37 -8.83 -36.18 -7.66
N ILE A 38 -9.55 -35.18 -8.18
CA ILE A 38 -11.01 -35.29 -8.29
C ILE A 38 -11.60 -35.06 -9.70
N ALA A 39 -11.98 -36.17 -10.34
CA ALA A 39 -12.85 -36.22 -11.53
C ALA A 39 -14.35 -36.47 -11.19
N THR A 40 -14.73 -36.49 -9.91
CA THR A 40 -16.11 -36.80 -9.47
C THR A 40 -16.98 -35.55 -9.31
N LYS A 41 -18.32 -35.73 -9.37
CA LYS A 41 -19.32 -34.65 -9.24
C LYS A 41 -19.24 -33.94 -7.87
N GLU A 42 -18.89 -34.69 -6.83
CA GLU A 42 -18.69 -34.17 -5.46
C GLU A 42 -17.44 -33.29 -5.35
N GLY A 43 -16.32 -33.65 -5.99
CA GLY A 43 -15.15 -32.77 -6.02
C GLY A 43 -15.37 -31.48 -6.77
N LYS A 44 -16.24 -31.47 -7.80
CA LYS A 44 -16.63 -30.22 -8.47
C LYS A 44 -17.39 -29.28 -7.52
N ARG A 45 -18.25 -29.81 -6.64
CA ARG A 45 -18.95 -29.02 -5.60
C ARG A 45 -17.96 -28.51 -4.55
N TRP A 46 -17.11 -29.38 -4.03
CA TRP A 46 -16.07 -29.02 -3.06
C TRP A 46 -15.11 -27.94 -3.60
N LEU A 47 -14.69 -28.06 -4.87
CA LEU A 47 -13.88 -27.03 -5.54
C LEU A 47 -14.58 -25.67 -5.67
N LYS A 48 -15.91 -25.65 -5.81
CA LYS A 48 -16.68 -24.41 -5.87
C LYS A 48 -16.71 -23.72 -4.51
N GLU A 49 -16.94 -24.48 -3.44
CA GLU A 49 -16.91 -23.99 -2.06
C GLU A 49 -15.53 -23.45 -1.69
N LEU A 50 -14.47 -24.16 -2.09
CA LEU A 50 -13.10 -23.68 -1.90
C LEU A 50 -12.83 -22.36 -2.64
N ARG A 51 -13.25 -22.23 -3.91
CA ARG A 51 -13.09 -20.95 -4.64
C ARG A 51 -13.83 -19.80 -3.96
N SER A 52 -15.01 -20.05 -3.41
CA SER A 52 -15.75 -19.05 -2.63
C SER A 52 -15.01 -18.68 -1.33
N GLY A 53 -14.44 -19.66 -0.62
CA GLY A 53 -13.57 -19.42 0.53
C GLY A 53 -12.35 -18.56 0.20
N ARG A 54 -11.69 -18.85 -0.92
CA ARG A 54 -10.58 -18.04 -1.44
C ARG A 54 -11.02 -16.60 -1.73
N GLY A 55 -12.18 -16.42 -2.36
CA GLY A 55 -12.74 -15.10 -2.66
C GLY A 55 -12.81 -14.25 -1.39
N ARG A 56 -13.39 -14.80 -0.31
CA ARG A 56 -13.47 -14.11 0.99
C ARG A 56 -12.10 -13.74 1.57
N LEU A 57 -11.09 -14.59 1.42
CA LEU A 57 -9.73 -14.27 1.88
C LEU A 57 -9.11 -13.11 1.08
N VAL A 58 -9.34 -13.09 -0.23
CA VAL A 58 -8.88 -12.00 -1.11
C VAL A 58 -9.60 -10.69 -0.79
N ASP A 59 -10.91 -10.74 -0.56
CA ASP A 59 -11.70 -9.58 -0.17
C ASP A 59 -11.21 -9.01 1.18
N ALA A 60 -11.00 -9.86 2.18
CA ALA A 60 -10.45 -9.45 3.47
C ALA A 60 -9.03 -8.87 3.34
N GLN A 61 -8.19 -9.41 2.45
CA GLN A 61 -6.87 -8.83 2.18
C GLN A 61 -7.02 -7.42 1.56
N ARG A 62 -7.95 -7.24 0.63
CA ARG A 62 -8.21 -5.95 -0.01
C ARG A 62 -8.69 -4.92 1.01
N GLU A 63 -9.60 -5.30 1.92
CA GLU A 63 -10.03 -4.43 3.02
C GLU A 63 -8.85 -3.99 3.89
N CYS A 64 -7.95 -4.91 4.25
CA CYS A 64 -6.75 -4.53 5.01
C CYS A 64 -5.84 -3.57 4.22
N GLU A 65 -5.71 -3.75 2.89
CA GLU A 65 -4.94 -2.85 2.05
C GLU A 65 -5.57 -1.44 1.97
N GLU A 66 -6.90 -1.36 1.83
CA GLU A 66 -7.67 -0.11 1.84
C GLU A 66 -7.50 0.63 3.17
N GLU A 67 -7.60 -0.07 4.30
CA GLU A 67 -7.38 0.49 5.64
C GLU A 67 -5.93 0.99 5.84
N LEU A 68 -4.94 0.24 5.36
CA LEU A 68 -3.54 0.68 5.41
C LEU A 68 -3.33 1.98 4.63
N VAL A 69 -3.98 2.16 3.47
CA VAL A 69 -3.93 3.42 2.72
C VAL A 69 -4.49 4.59 3.54
N VAL A 70 -5.61 4.36 4.24
CA VAL A 70 -6.20 5.38 5.12
C VAL A 70 -5.23 5.76 6.23
N LEU A 71 -4.60 4.78 6.88
CA LEU A 71 -3.61 5.02 7.95
C LEU A 71 -2.37 5.76 7.44
N TYR A 72 -1.85 5.41 6.26
CA TYR A 72 -0.75 6.16 5.64
C TYR A 72 -1.11 7.63 5.39
N ARG A 73 -2.33 7.91 4.89
CA ARG A 73 -2.79 9.29 4.71
C ARG A 73 -2.85 10.05 6.04
N MET A 74 -3.32 9.39 7.11
CA MET A 74 -3.33 9.98 8.44
C MET A 74 -1.91 10.28 8.94
N ALA A 75 -0.99 9.33 8.78
CA ALA A 75 0.40 9.52 9.17
C ALA A 75 1.10 10.65 8.43
N VAL A 76 0.84 10.81 7.12
CA VAL A 76 1.35 11.95 6.35
C VAL A 76 0.82 13.27 6.92
N LYS A 77 -0.48 13.36 7.22
CA LYS A 77 -1.09 14.56 7.79
C LYS A 77 -0.58 14.90 9.19
N MET A 78 -0.31 13.88 9.99
CA MET A 78 0.18 14.02 11.37
C MET A 78 1.71 14.12 11.46
N ASP A 79 2.42 14.05 10.34
CA ASP A 79 3.89 13.99 10.28
C ASP A 79 4.49 12.87 11.15
N VAL A 80 3.85 11.69 11.13
CA VAL A 80 4.26 10.49 11.89
C VAL A 80 4.89 9.47 10.95
N ASP A 81 6.01 8.87 11.38
CA ASP A 81 6.58 7.70 10.72
C ASP A 81 5.93 6.43 11.27
N LEU A 82 5.32 5.61 10.39
CA LEU A 82 4.63 4.38 10.80
C LEU A 82 5.51 3.15 10.72
N ASP A 83 6.34 3.07 9.68
CA ASP A 83 7.02 1.83 9.30
C ASP A 83 8.50 2.04 8.98
N GLY A 84 9.02 3.26 9.16
CA GLY A 84 10.39 3.60 8.80
C GLY A 84 10.62 3.60 7.30
N SER A 85 9.55 3.57 6.48
CA SER A 85 9.72 3.50 5.04
C SER A 85 10.21 4.83 4.48
N ARG A 86 11.20 4.73 3.60
CA ARG A 86 11.68 5.86 2.80
C ARG A 86 10.55 6.47 1.97
N PHE A 87 9.61 5.66 1.50
CA PHE A 87 8.45 6.11 0.73
C PHE A 87 7.53 7.05 1.54
N LEU A 88 7.19 6.68 2.77
CA LEU A 88 6.38 7.53 3.64
C LEU A 88 7.13 8.83 3.99
N SER A 89 8.44 8.75 4.21
CA SER A 89 9.29 9.91 4.47
C SER A 89 9.28 10.92 3.31
N ILE A 90 9.37 10.43 2.07
CA ILE A 90 9.27 11.27 0.86
C ILE A 90 7.89 11.93 0.77
N HIS A 91 6.81 11.18 1.02
CA HIS A 91 5.45 11.74 1.01
C HIS A 91 5.23 12.80 2.09
N ARG A 92 5.74 12.58 3.30
CA ARG A 92 5.72 13.56 4.39
C ARG A 92 6.47 14.84 4.01
N PHE A 93 7.63 14.71 3.37
CA PHE A 93 8.39 15.86 2.87
C PHE A 93 7.56 16.70 1.88
N PHE A 94 6.97 16.06 0.86
CA PHE A 94 6.13 16.78 -0.10
C PHE A 94 4.91 17.42 0.55
N TYR A 95 4.24 16.69 1.44
CA TYR A 95 3.08 17.22 2.15
C TYR A 95 3.45 18.42 3.03
N ARG A 96 4.57 18.38 3.76
CA ARG A 96 5.02 19.49 4.61
C ARG A 96 5.44 20.72 3.81
N ASN A 97 6.01 20.52 2.62
CA ASN A 97 6.56 21.59 1.80
C ASN A 97 5.67 22.00 0.62
N HIS A 98 4.46 21.45 0.48
CA HIS A 98 3.62 21.66 -0.71
C HIS A 98 3.39 23.13 -1.04
N MET A 99 3.09 23.99 -0.05
CA MET A 99 2.89 25.42 -0.26
C MET A 99 4.15 26.13 -0.77
N ARG A 100 5.34 25.77 -0.25
CA ARG A 100 6.62 26.36 -0.66
C ARG A 100 7.03 25.88 -2.05
N LEU A 101 6.78 24.60 -2.33
CA LEU A 101 7.00 24.00 -3.65
C LEU A 101 6.07 24.63 -4.68
N GLU A 102 4.80 24.83 -4.33
CA GLU A 102 3.82 25.49 -5.18
C GLU A 102 4.20 26.96 -5.44
N GLU A 103 4.61 27.71 -4.42
CA GLU A 103 5.11 29.08 -4.61
C GLU A 103 6.36 29.11 -5.50
N PHE A 104 7.29 28.17 -5.31
CA PHE A 104 8.49 28.05 -6.13
C PHE A 104 8.16 27.72 -7.60
N LEU A 105 7.20 26.83 -7.84
CA LEU A 105 6.74 26.45 -9.17
C LEU A 105 5.89 27.54 -9.84
N ARG A 106 5.21 28.38 -9.06
CA ARG A 106 4.39 29.51 -9.56
C ARG A 106 5.21 30.75 -9.87
N ARG A 107 6.39 30.95 -9.28
CA ARG A 107 7.27 32.07 -9.68
C ARG A 107 7.64 31.89 -11.15
N ASP A 108 7.37 32.91 -11.95
CA ASP A 108 7.42 33.02 -13.43
C ASP A 108 8.79 32.70 -14.10
N VAL A 109 9.66 31.92 -13.46
CA VAL A 109 10.97 31.52 -13.96
C VAL A 109 10.85 30.40 -15.00
N PHE A 110 9.73 29.66 -15.04
CA PHE A 110 9.53 28.56 -15.97
C PHE A 110 8.25 28.74 -16.81
N PRO A 111 8.34 28.73 -18.15
CA PRO A 111 7.17 28.64 -19.04
C PRO A 111 6.23 27.51 -18.59
N HIS A 112 4.92 27.69 -18.69
CA HIS A 112 3.90 26.70 -18.24
C HIS A 112 4.14 25.26 -18.73
N PHE A 113 4.80 25.08 -19.89
CA PHE A 113 5.19 23.77 -20.43
C PHE A 113 6.32 23.10 -19.62
N LEU A 114 7.23 23.88 -19.05
CA LEU A 114 8.37 23.42 -18.24
C LEU A 114 7.98 23.14 -16.79
N THR A 115 6.86 23.66 -16.28
CA THR A 115 6.42 23.45 -14.89
C THR A 115 6.17 21.97 -14.57
N GLY A 116 5.59 21.22 -15.51
CA GLY A 116 5.41 19.76 -15.36
C GLY A 116 6.75 19.00 -15.35
N LEU A 117 7.67 19.37 -16.23
CA LEU A 117 9.02 18.79 -16.32
C LEU A 117 9.84 19.08 -15.04
N MET A 118 9.76 20.30 -14.51
CA MET A 118 10.41 20.70 -13.26
C MET A 118 9.82 20.00 -12.05
N SER A 119 8.50 19.75 -12.04
CA SER A 119 7.85 18.96 -10.98
C SER A 119 8.36 17.51 -10.98
N ILE A 120 8.52 16.90 -12.15
CA ILE A 120 9.09 15.56 -12.30
C ILE A 120 10.57 15.54 -11.89
N LEU A 121 11.36 16.55 -12.28
CA LEU A 121 12.78 16.67 -11.89
C LEU A 121 12.95 16.83 -10.38
N LEU A 122 12.14 17.66 -9.73
CA LEU A 122 12.10 17.81 -8.26
C LEU A 122 11.68 16.50 -7.58
N LEU A 123 10.64 15.84 -8.08
CA LEU A 123 10.23 14.52 -7.57
C LEU A 123 11.37 13.51 -7.66
N THR A 124 12.04 13.47 -8.82
CA THR A 124 13.16 12.56 -9.09
C THR A 124 14.37 12.88 -8.21
N ALA A 125 14.69 14.16 -8.01
CA ALA A 125 15.80 14.59 -7.16
C ALA A 125 15.56 14.25 -5.69
N VAL A 126 14.33 14.48 -5.17
CA VAL A 126 13.97 14.12 -3.80
C VAL A 126 14.03 12.60 -3.61
N VAL A 127 13.48 11.83 -4.55
CA VAL A 127 13.59 10.36 -4.52
C VAL A 127 15.06 9.93 -4.53
N PHE A 128 15.88 10.52 -5.39
CA PHE A 128 17.30 10.16 -5.50
C PHE A 128 18.09 10.47 -4.22
N ILE A 129 17.89 11.66 -3.62
CA ILE A 129 18.52 12.04 -2.36
C ILE A 129 18.16 11.05 -1.24
N TYR A 130 16.90 10.64 -1.15
CA TYR A 130 16.45 9.69 -0.14
C TYR A 130 16.78 8.21 -0.45
N VAL A 131 17.15 7.88 -1.69
CA VAL A 131 17.64 6.54 -2.07
C VAL A 131 19.13 6.38 -1.78
N VAL A 132 19.91 7.44 -2.02
CA VAL A 132 21.37 7.46 -1.88
C VAL A 132 21.83 7.63 -0.42
N ILE A 133 21.03 8.29 0.42
CA ILE A 133 21.22 8.39 1.88
C ILE A 133 20.60 7.17 2.57
#